data_AF-A0A1H5D2M3-F1
#
_entry.id   AF-A0A1H5D2M3-F1
#
_cell.length_a   1.000
_cell.length_b   1.000
_cell.length_c   1.000
_cell.angle_alpha   90.00
_cell.angle_beta   90.00
_cell.angle_gamma   90.00
#
_symmetry.space_group_name_H-M   'P 1'
#
loop_
_entity.id
_entity.type
_entity.pdbx_description
1 polymer ?
#
loop_
_entity_poly.entity_id
_entity_poly.type
_entity_poly.pdbx_seq_one_letter_code
_entity_poly.pdbx_strand_id
1 'polypeptide(L)' 'MTTDQLHQPLTPSVPLAAHEHGWVVESAHHTSQGRLLYVRCTGCGVRRVDLQDQGDRPPSAISRPTRGLAALGQ' A
#
# COMPACT_ATOMS: atom_id res chain seq x y z
N MET A 1 -34.52 19.09 7.95
CA MET A 1 -33.13 19.23 7.49
C MET A 1 -32.54 17.83 7.51
N THR A 2 -32.54 17.14 6.37
CA THR A 2 -32.17 15.72 6.27
C THR A 2 -30.83 15.64 5.55
N THR A 3 -29.80 15.17 6.24
CA THR A 3 -28.48 14.94 5.67
C THR A 3 -28.53 13.71 4.78
N ASP A 4 -28.42 13.91 3.48
CA ASP A 4 -28.22 12.84 2.50
C ASP A 4 -26.81 12.25 2.70
N GLN A 5 -26.73 11.12 3.41
CA GLN A 5 -25.51 10.32 3.50
C GLN A 5 -25.37 9.50 2.22
N LEU A 6 -24.63 10.05 1.25
CA LEU A 6 -24.18 9.32 0.07
C LEU A 6 -23.30 8.15 0.52
N HIS A 7 -23.91 6.96 0.52
CA HIS A 7 -23.19 5.68 0.57
C HIS A 7 -22.24 5.63 -0.64
N GLN A 8 -20.94 5.66 -0.37
CA GLN A 8 -19.94 5.41 -1.39
C GLN A 8 -20.05 3.95 -1.85
N PRO A 9 -20.15 3.67 -3.16
CA PRO A 9 -20.14 2.30 -3.65
C PRO A 9 -18.80 1.65 -3.31
N LEU A 10 -18.86 0.54 -2.56
CA LEU A 10 -17.72 -0.34 -2.34
C LEU A 10 -17.35 -0.97 -3.68
N THR A 11 -16.40 -0.37 -4.40
CA THR A 11 -15.87 -0.99 -5.61
C THR A 11 -15.20 -2.31 -5.21
N PRO A 12 -15.55 -3.44 -5.84
CA PRO A 12 -14.93 -4.72 -5.51
C PRO A 12 -13.44 -4.62 -5.79
N SER A 13 -12.63 -4.78 -4.74
CA SER A 13 -11.19 -4.92 -4.88
C SER A 13 -10.93 -6.24 -5.60
N VAL A 14 -10.76 -6.19 -6.92
CA VAL A 14 -10.38 -7.35 -7.72
C VAL A 14 -9.15 -7.97 -7.07
N PRO A 15 -9.16 -9.28 -6.75
CA PRO A 15 -8.02 -9.92 -6.09
C PRO A 15 -6.80 -9.74 -7.00
N LEU A 16 -5.88 -8.90 -6.53
CA LEU A 16 -4.58 -8.69 -7.12
C LEU A 16 -3.92 -10.06 -7.24
N ALA A 17 -3.65 -10.49 -8.47
CA ALA A 17 -3.23 -11.85 -8.82
C ALA A 17 -2.39 -12.48 -7.69
N ALA A 18 -2.81 -13.64 -7.19
CA ALA A 18 -2.22 -14.33 -6.04
C ALA A 18 -0.86 -14.98 -6.40
N HIS A 19 0.11 -14.16 -6.79
CA HIS A 19 1.49 -14.57 -7.02
C HIS A 19 2.37 -14.10 -5.86
N GLU A 20 3.54 -14.72 -5.73
CA GLU A 20 4.56 -14.24 -4.80
C GLU A 20 5.09 -12.88 -5.26
N HIS A 21 4.91 -11.86 -4.43
CA HIS A 21 5.30 -10.50 -4.76
C HIS A 21 6.81 -10.29 -4.57
N GLY A 22 7.50 -9.89 -5.65
CA GLY A 22 8.84 -9.30 -5.58
C GLY A 22 8.77 -7.81 -5.26
N TRP A 23 9.17 -7.41 -4.05
CA TRP A 23 9.06 -6.02 -3.57
C TRP A 23 10.34 -5.21 -3.81
N VAL A 24 10.19 -3.97 -4.26
CA VAL A 24 11.27 -2.96 -4.35
C VAL A 24 10.86 -1.69 -3.61
N VAL A 25 11.81 -1.05 -2.92
CA VAL A 25 11.58 0.22 -2.20
C VAL A 25 11.51 1.38 -3.19
N GLU A 26 10.38 2.08 -3.24
CA GLU A 26 10.21 3.33 -4.01
C GLU A 26 10.68 4.55 -3.19
N SER A 27 10.33 4.59 -1.89
CA SER A 27 10.79 5.64 -0.98
C SER A 27 10.92 5.14 0.46
N ALA A 28 11.71 5.85 1.25
CA ALA A 28 11.96 5.53 2.66
C ALA A 28 11.92 6.79 3.51
N HIS A 29 11.25 6.72 4.66
CA HIS A 29 11.07 7.87 5.56
C HIS A 29 11.35 7.46 7.01
N HIS A 30 12.17 8.26 7.70
CA HIS A 30 12.41 8.06 9.13
C HIS A 30 11.24 8.60 9.95
N THR A 31 10.84 7.85 10.95
CA THR A 31 9.80 8.20 11.93
C THR A 31 10.25 7.75 13.32
N SER A 32 9.57 8.19 14.37
CA SER A 32 9.84 7.71 15.74
C SER A 32 9.62 6.20 15.93
N GLN A 33 8.88 5.55 15.02
CA GLN A 33 8.61 4.10 15.09
C GLN A 33 9.64 3.25 14.33
N GLY A 34 10.56 3.85 13.59
CA GLY A 34 11.32 3.12 12.57
C GLY A 34 11.41 3.86 11.25
N ARG A 35 11.92 3.15 10.25
CA ARG A 35 11.90 3.60 8.86
C ARG A 35 10.70 2.99 8.14
N LEU A 36 9.82 3.84 7.65
CA LEU A 36 8.72 3.44 6.76
C LEU A 36 9.27 3.26 5.35
N LEU A 37 9.01 2.10 4.77
CA LEU A 37 9.40 1.74 3.41
C LEU A 37 8.12 1.65 2.57
N TYR A 38 7.99 2.55 1.61
CA TYR A 38 6.95 2.43 0.59
C TYR A 38 7.48 1.51 -0.50
N VAL A 39 6.88 0.33 -0.64
CA VAL A 39 7.35 -0.70 -1.55
C VAL A 39 6.33 -0.98 -2.65
N ARG A 40 6.84 -1.30 -3.84
CA ARG A 40 6.07 -1.68 -5.02
C ARG A 40 6.41 -3.09 -5.45
N CYS A 41 5.40 -3.87 -5.86
CA CYS A 41 5.64 -5.14 -6.51
C CYS A 41 6.13 -4.92 -7.95
N THR A 42 7.24 -5.56 -8.33
CA THR A 42 7.77 -5.48 -9.71
C THR A 42 6.89 -6.22 -10.72
N GLY A 43 6.14 -7.24 -10.29
CA GLY A 43 5.23 -8.03 -11.13
C GLY A 43 3.90 -7.32 -11.43
N CYS A 44 3.10 -7.00 -10.41
CA CYS A 44 1.75 -6.44 -10.62
C CYS A 44 1.62 -4.93 -10.31
N GLY A 45 2.66 -4.29 -9.78
CA GLY A 45 2.68 -2.84 -9.53
C GLY A 45 1.85 -2.36 -8.34
N VAL A 46 1.35 -3.27 -7.50
CA VAL A 46 0.72 -2.90 -6.23
C VAL A 46 1.72 -2.30 -5.28
N ARG A 47 1.22 -1.49 -4.35
CA ARG A 47 2.02 -0.86 -3.31
C ARG A 47 1.58 -1.32 -1.94
N ARG A 48 2.52 -1.36 -1.01
CA ARG A 48 2.25 -1.48 0.42
C ARG A 48 3.30 -0.69 1.20
N VAL A 49 3.07 -0.58 2.50
CA VAL A 49 4.02 0.03 3.44
C VAL A 49 4.56 -1.07 4.34
N ASP A 50 5.89 -1.13 4.40
CA ASP A 50 6.63 -1.97 5.34
C ASP A 50 7.28 -1.07 6.41
N LEU A 51 7.33 -1.55 7.65
CA LEU A 51 8.04 -0.91 8.75
C LEU A 51 9.34 -1.67 9.04
N GLN A 52 10.46 -0.96 8.97
CA GLN A 52 11.72 -1.41 9.53
C GLN A 52 11.87 -0.78 10.92
N ASP A 53 11.75 -1.61 11.96
CA ASP A 53 11.96 -1.21 13.35
C ASP A 53 13.40 -0.68 13.59
N GLN A 54 13.64 -0.06 14.74
CA GLN A 54 14.95 0.43 15.16
C GLN A 54 15.98 -0.70 15.41
N GLY A 55 15.54 -1.95 15.59
CA GLY A 55 16.43 -3.11 15.56
C GLY A 55 16.85 -3.49 14.14
N ASP A 56 17.96 -4.21 13.98
CA ASP A 56 18.40 -4.85 12.73
C ASP A 56 17.47 -6.03 12.34
N ARG A 57 16.15 -5.79 12.41
CA ARG A 57 15.12 -6.75 12.06
C ARG A 57 14.72 -6.53 10.60
N PRO A 58 14.36 -7.60 9.89
CA PRO A 58 13.82 -7.47 8.55
C PRO A 58 12.53 -6.61 8.57
N PRO A 59 12.30 -5.78 7.55
CA PRO A 59 11.07 -5.00 7.43
C PRO A 59 9.82 -5.89 7.43
N SER A 60 8.76 -5.43 8.08
CA SER A 60 7.47 -6.13 8.17
C SER A 60 6.35 -5.33 7.54
N ALA A 61 5.44 -5.99 6.80
CA ALA A 61 4.31 -5.31 6.19
C ALA A 61 3.32 -4.78 7.23
N ILE A 62 3.04 -3.47 7.18
CA ILE A 62 2.06 -2.82 8.07
C ILE A 62 0.80 -2.35 7.33
N SER A 63 0.77 -2.47 6.01
CA SER A 63 -0.42 -2.20 5.19
C SER A 63 -0.76 -3.37 4.28
N ARG A 64 -2.03 -3.44 3.86
CA ARG A 64 -2.45 -4.33 2.78
C ARG A 64 -1.91 -3.84 1.44
N PRO A 65 -1.53 -4.74 0.50
CA PRO A 65 -1.25 -4.37 -0.87
C PRO A 65 -2.47 -3.72 -1.53
N THR A 66 -2.27 -2.55 -2.12
CA THR A 66 -3.32 -1.85 -2.86
C THR A 66 -2.77 -1.38 -4.21
N ARG A 67 -3.63 -1.39 -5.23
CA ARG A 67 -3.32 -0.70 -6.47
C ARG A 67 -3.67 0.77 -6.26
N GLY A 68 -2.72 1.66 -6.52
CA GLY A 68 -3.05 3.07 -6.63
C GLY A 68 -4.07 3.23 -7.76
N LEU A 69 -5.09 4.05 -7.55
CA LEU A 69 -5.91 4.53 -8.65
C LEU A 69 -4.92 5.19 -9.61
N ALA A 70 -4.71 4.61 -10.79
CA ALA A 70 -4.11 5.35 -11.87
C ALA A 70 -5.04 6.55 -12.05
N ALA A 71 -4.55 7.76 -11.79
CA ALA A 71 -5.25 8.95 -12.23
C ALA A 71 -5.40 8.77 -13.74
N LEU A 72 -6.61 8.40 -14.18
CA LEU A 72 -6.95 8.38 -15.58
C LEU A 72 -6.80 9.82 -16.02
N GLY A 73 -5.68 10.12 -16.68
CA GLY A 73 -5.41 11.42 -17.24
C GLY A 73 -6.59 11.81 -18.14
N GLN A 74 -7.21 12.93 -17.78
CA GLN A 74 -8.06 13.73 -18.63
C GLN A 74 -7.39 14.12 -19.95
#